data_AF-A0A419K5H5-F1
#
_entry.id   AF-A0A419K5H5-F1
#
_cell.length_a   1.000
_cell.length_b   1.000
_cell.length_c   1.000
_cell.angle_alpha   90.00
_cell.angle_beta   90.00
_cell.angle_gamma   90.00
#
_symmetry.space_group_name_H-M   'P 1'
#
loop_
_entity.id
_entity.type
_entity.pdbx_description
1 polymer ?
#
loop_
_entity_poly.entity_id
_entity_poly.type
_entity_poly.pdbx_seq_one_letter_code
_entity_poly.pdbx_strand_id
1 'polypeptide(L)'
;MAEDAGVNPSEIELLEAICEEAKKSGKITGSHLARLLQVFGQRFNKAWRALLDGRVKKYTFKPSGRVVWIVVGKKRDYLVMPNAEFCTCDDFYYRVMDGEAHLCYHLIAQKIAEALGWYDKITELDELYDVLMKEWRRIEP
;
A
#
# COMPACT_ATOMS: atom_id res chain seq x y z
N MET A 1 -40.27 -12.24 4.77
CA MET A 1 -39.45 -11.39 5.65
C MET A 1 -38.02 -11.60 5.20
N ALA A 2 -37.52 -10.74 4.31
CA ALA A 2 -36.16 -10.84 3.81
C ALA A 2 -35.23 -10.26 4.87
N GLU A 3 -34.25 -11.05 5.28
CA GLU A 3 -33.18 -10.63 6.16
C GLU A 3 -32.35 -9.55 5.46
N ASP A 4 -32.20 -8.41 6.14
CA ASP A 4 -31.30 -7.33 5.77
C ASP A 4 -29.86 -7.81 5.95
N ALA A 5 -29.32 -8.43 4.90
CA ALA A 5 -27.90 -8.73 4.79
C ALA A 5 -27.17 -7.40 4.50
N GLY A 6 -26.84 -6.67 5.57
CA GLY A 6 -26.01 -5.48 5.50
C GLY A 6 -24.80 -5.73 4.61
N VAL A 7 -24.68 -4.91 3.56
CA VAL A 7 -23.61 -5.00 2.58
C VAL A 7 -22.28 -4.84 3.32
N ASN A 8 -21.54 -5.93 3.49
CA ASN A 8 -20.15 -5.85 3.96
C ASN A 8 -19.37 -5.08 2.90
N PRO A 9 -18.77 -3.91 3.22
CA PRO A 9 -17.95 -3.19 2.27
C PRO A 9 -16.80 -4.10 1.84
N SER A 10 -16.43 -4.04 0.57
CA SER A 10 -15.18 -4.65 0.11
C SER A 10 -14.01 -4.11 0.94
N GLU A 11 -12.96 -4.93 1.09
CA GLU A 11 -11.75 -4.51 1.81
C GLU A 11 -11.22 -3.14 1.33
N ILE A 12 -11.36 -2.88 0.04
CA ILE A 12 -10.93 -1.64 -0.62
C ILE A 12 -11.77 -0.47 -0.14
N GLU A 13 -13.10 -0.56 -0.22
CA GLU A 13 -14.01 0.52 0.21
C GLU A 13 -13.81 0.88 1.68
N LEU A 14 -13.62 -0.13 2.54
CA LEU A 14 -13.36 0.10 3.96
C LEU A 14 -12.03 0.80 4.19
N LEU A 15 -10.96 0.38 3.50
CA LEU A 15 -9.65 1.02 3.61
C LEU A 15 -9.70 2.47 3.13
N GLU A 16 -10.37 2.73 2.00
CA GLU A 16 -10.50 4.06 1.42
C GLU A 16 -11.30 5.00 2.33
N ALA A 17 -12.42 4.54 2.88
CA ALA A 17 -13.19 5.31 3.85
C ALA A 17 -12.35 5.71 5.07
N ILE A 18 -11.60 4.75 5.65
CA ILE A 18 -10.72 5.02 6.79
C ILE A 18 -9.58 5.97 6.42
N CYS A 19 -8.98 5.83 5.23
CA CYS A 19 -7.94 6.71 4.74
C CYS A 19 -8.45 8.15 4.58
N GLU A 20 -9.65 8.34 4.03
CA GLU A 20 -10.26 9.66 3.88
C GLU A 20 -10.60 10.31 5.23
N GLU A 21 -11.12 9.54 6.19
CA GLU A 21 -11.34 10.01 7.57
C GLU A 21 -10.02 10.41 8.26
N ALA A 22 -8.99 9.57 8.11
CA ALA A 22 -7.68 9.80 8.70
C ALA A 22 -6.98 11.03 8.09
N LYS A 23 -7.10 11.21 6.77
CA LYS A 23 -6.59 12.37 6.04
C LYS A 23 -7.27 13.67 6.48
N LYS A 24 -8.60 13.68 6.60
CA LYS A 24 -9.37 14.85 7.06
C LYS A 24 -9.01 15.26 8.49
N SER A 25 -8.79 14.28 9.36
CA SER A 25 -8.45 14.53 10.76
C SER A 25 -6.95 14.66 11.04
N GLY A 26 -6.09 14.39 10.05
CA GLY A 26 -4.63 14.37 10.15
C GLY A 26 -4.08 13.26 11.06
N LYS A 27 -4.90 12.27 11.45
CA LYS A 27 -4.49 11.21 12.39
C LYS A 27 -5.28 9.92 12.16
N ILE A 28 -4.63 8.80 12.46
CA ILE A 28 -5.29 7.50 12.55
C ILE A 28 -5.61 7.19 14.01
N THR A 29 -6.88 6.83 14.28
CA THR A 29 -7.40 6.66 15.64
C THR A 29 -7.41 5.19 16.04
N GLY A 30 -7.58 4.91 17.34
CA GLY A 30 -7.69 3.54 17.83
C GLY A 30 -8.86 2.75 17.20
N SER A 31 -9.98 3.41 16.88
CA SER A 31 -11.10 2.77 16.19
C SER A 31 -10.77 2.44 14.73
N HIS A 32 -10.02 3.29 14.03
CA HIS A 32 -9.50 2.98 12.70
C HIS A 32 -8.60 1.73 12.76
N LEU A 33 -7.65 1.70 13.70
CA LEU A 33 -6.73 0.57 13.87
C LEU A 33 -7.48 -0.74 14.19
N ALA A 34 -8.48 -0.69 15.06
CA ALA A 34 -9.29 -1.86 15.42
C ALA A 34 -10.06 -2.41 14.20
N ARG A 35 -10.68 -1.54 13.40
CA ARG A 35 -11.40 -1.95 12.18
C ARG A 35 -10.46 -2.53 11.13
N LEU A 36 -9.31 -1.89 10.90
CA LEU A 36 -8.30 -2.39 9.96
C LEU A 36 -7.75 -3.75 10.41
N LEU A 37 -7.50 -3.93 11.70
CA LEU A 37 -7.07 -5.21 12.25
C LEU A 37 -8.15 -6.29 12.12
N GLN A 38 -9.42 -5.97 12.36
CA GLN A 38 -10.54 -6.90 12.23
C GLN A 38 -10.68 -7.43 10.80
N VAL A 39 -10.54 -6.54 9.80
CA VAL A 39 -10.75 -6.89 8.37
C VAL A 39 -9.53 -7.58 7.78
N PHE A 40 -8.33 -7.03 7.97
CA PHE A 40 -7.13 -7.49 7.27
C PHE A 40 -6.25 -8.43 8.11
N GLY A 41 -6.48 -8.51 9.42
CA GLY A 41 -5.74 -9.38 10.34
C GLY A 41 -4.22 -9.21 10.22
N GLN A 42 -3.52 -10.32 9.95
CA GLN A 42 -2.06 -10.32 9.83
C GLN A 42 -1.53 -9.45 8.67
N ARG A 43 -2.32 -9.21 7.61
CA ARG A 43 -1.93 -8.29 6.54
C ARG A 43 -1.83 -6.86 7.07
N PHE A 44 -2.76 -6.44 7.93
CA PHE A 44 -2.65 -5.14 8.59
C PHE A 44 -1.47 -5.06 9.54
N ASN A 45 -1.20 -6.09 10.36
CA ASN A 45 -0.02 -6.09 11.24
C ASN A 45 1.31 -5.89 10.47
N LYS A 46 1.44 -6.54 9.30
CA LYS A 46 2.60 -6.36 8.41
C LYS A 46 2.64 -4.94 7.81
N ALA A 47 1.50 -4.45 7.33
CA ALA A 47 1.38 -3.10 6.77
C ALA A 47 1.74 -2.02 7.80
N TRP A 48 1.23 -2.16 9.02
CA TRP A 48 1.46 -1.24 10.12
C TRP A 48 2.94 -1.22 10.53
N ARG A 49 3.61 -2.37 10.61
CA ARG A 49 5.07 -2.38 10.80
C ARG A 49 5.82 -1.72 9.66
N ALA A 50 5.46 -1.99 8.41
CA ALA A 50 6.12 -1.37 7.27
C ALA A 50 6.00 0.17 7.30
N LEU A 51 4.85 0.70 7.75
CA LEU A 51 4.64 2.12 8.00
C LEU A 51 5.54 2.66 9.11
N LEU A 52 5.50 2.05 10.29
CA LEU A 52 6.27 2.49 11.45
C LEU A 52 7.78 2.42 11.23
N ASP A 53 8.23 1.42 10.46
CA ASP A 53 9.63 1.24 10.07
C ASP A 53 10.06 2.17 8.91
N GLY A 54 9.19 3.08 8.45
CA GLY A 54 9.51 4.04 7.38
C GLY A 54 9.77 3.40 6.02
N ARG A 55 9.14 2.26 5.71
CA ARG A 55 9.45 1.47 4.50
C ARG A 55 8.71 1.91 3.24
N VAL A 56 7.78 2.86 3.34
CA VAL A 56 7.05 3.39 2.19
C VAL A 56 7.80 4.58 1.60
N LYS A 57 8.16 4.49 0.32
CA LYS A 57 8.95 5.50 -0.39
C LYS A 57 8.17 6.01 -1.60
N LYS A 58 8.17 7.33 -1.81
CA LYS A 58 7.64 8.00 -3.00
C LYS A 58 8.77 8.68 -3.74
N TYR A 59 9.17 8.10 -4.87
CA TYR A 59 10.13 8.70 -5.79
C TYR A 59 9.40 9.65 -6.73
N THR A 60 9.94 10.86 -6.89
CA THR A 60 9.52 11.81 -7.93
C THR A 60 10.72 12.14 -8.79
N PHE A 61 10.64 11.81 -10.07
CA PHE A 61 11.73 12.03 -11.03
C PHE A 61 11.60 13.40 -11.69
N LYS A 62 12.73 14.05 -11.95
CA LYS A 62 12.81 15.37 -12.59
C LYS A 62 13.65 15.31 -13.86
N PRO A 63 13.28 16.05 -14.92
CA PRO A 63 12.17 17.01 -14.96
C PRO A 63 10.78 16.39 -15.24
N SER A 64 10.68 15.12 -15.65
CA SER A 64 9.43 14.52 -16.14
C SER A 64 8.25 14.56 -15.16
N GLY A 65 8.52 14.58 -13.85
CA GLY A 65 7.50 14.46 -12.82
C GLY A 65 6.97 13.03 -12.64
N ARG A 66 7.63 12.01 -13.22
CA ARG A 66 7.24 10.60 -13.01
C ARG A 66 7.25 10.27 -11.51
N VAL A 67 6.25 9.54 -11.07
CA VAL A 67 6.14 9.08 -9.68
C VAL A 67 6.21 7.57 -9.64
N VAL A 68 7.06 7.05 -8.74
CA VAL A 68 7.15 5.62 -8.45
C VAL A 68 7.00 5.41 -6.95
N TRP A 69 6.14 4.46 -6.59
CA TRP A 69 5.98 4.02 -5.21
C TRP A 69 6.69 2.71 -4.99
N ILE A 70 7.49 2.67 -3.91
CA ILE A 70 8.20 1.49 -3.46
C ILE A 70 7.84 1.22 -2.01
N VAL A 71 7.60 -0.05 -1.68
CA VAL A 71 7.57 -0.50 -0.29
C VAL A 71 8.72 -1.46 -0.06
N VAL A 72 9.64 -1.08 0.83
CA VAL A 72 10.82 -1.88 1.18
C VAL A 72 10.36 -3.14 1.90
N GLY A 73 10.62 -4.28 1.28
CA GLY A 73 10.31 -5.59 1.81
C GLY A 73 11.47 -6.20 2.59
N LYS A 74 11.27 -7.42 3.09
CA LYS A 74 12.36 -8.20 3.71
C LYS A 74 13.32 -8.81 2.69
N LYS A 75 12.79 -9.24 1.54
CA LYS A 75 13.56 -9.91 0.48
C LYS A 75 14.09 -8.92 -0.54
N ARG A 76 13.26 -7.95 -0.93
CA ARG A 76 13.55 -6.91 -1.91
C ARG A 76 12.57 -5.76 -1.79
N ASP A 77 12.79 -4.75 -2.61
CA ASP A 77 11.88 -3.63 -2.80
C ASP A 77 10.76 -4.01 -3.77
N TYR A 78 9.53 -3.63 -3.42
CA TYR A 78 8.35 -3.94 -4.20
C TYR A 78 7.77 -2.68 -4.83
N LEU A 79 7.58 -2.71 -6.15
CA LEU A 79 6.85 -1.70 -6.90
C LEU A 79 5.36 -1.76 -6.53
N VAL A 80 4.79 -0.62 -6.19
CA VAL A 80 3.37 -0.47 -5.88
C VAL A 80 2.74 0.51 -6.86
N MET A 81 1.63 0.12 -7.47
CA MET A 81 0.83 0.94 -8.37
C MET A 81 -0.57 1.09 -7.76
N PRO A 82 -0.78 2.05 -6.84
CA PRO A 82 -1.97 2.08 -6.00
C PRO A 82 -3.26 2.34 -6.77
N ASN A 83 -3.21 3.14 -7.84
CA ASN A 83 -4.37 3.41 -8.70
C ASN A 83 -4.79 2.18 -9.53
N ALA A 84 -3.85 1.27 -9.79
CA ALA A 84 -4.10 0.00 -10.47
C ALA A 84 -4.22 -1.16 -9.47
N GLU A 85 -4.19 -0.85 -8.16
CA GLU A 85 -4.24 -1.80 -7.05
C GLU A 85 -3.25 -2.96 -7.19
N PHE A 86 -2.09 -2.68 -7.79
CA PHE A 86 -1.12 -3.70 -8.15
C PHE A 86 0.14 -3.59 -7.30
N CYS A 87 0.71 -4.75 -6.96
CA CYS A 87 2.03 -4.83 -6.33
C CYS A 87 2.83 -5.99 -6.91
N THR A 88 4.13 -5.80 -7.10
CA THR A 88 5.03 -6.85 -7.63
C THR A 88 5.40 -7.93 -6.59
N CYS A 89 4.70 -8.03 -5.46
CA CYS A 89 5.03 -9.00 -4.41
C CYS A 89 4.33 -10.36 -4.61
N ASP A 90 4.93 -11.42 -4.07
CA ASP A 90 4.41 -12.78 -4.17
C ASP A 90 3.01 -12.90 -3.55
N ASP A 91 2.75 -12.24 -2.41
CA ASP A 91 1.43 -12.22 -1.77
C ASP A 91 0.34 -11.66 -2.71
N PHE A 92 0.68 -10.70 -3.57
CA PHE A 92 -0.27 -10.19 -4.58
C PHE A 92 -0.52 -11.25 -5.65
N TYR A 93 0.54 -11.86 -6.18
CA TYR A 93 0.43 -12.86 -7.23
C TYR A 93 -0.34 -14.11 -6.79
N TYR A 94 -0.09 -14.63 -5.58
CA TYR A 94 -0.70 -15.89 -5.12
C TYR A 94 -2.02 -15.72 -4.38
N ARG A 95 -2.31 -14.56 -3.77
CA ARG A 95 -3.54 -14.39 -2.98
C ARG A 95 -4.52 -13.43 -3.60
N VAL A 96 -4.03 -12.36 -4.24
CA VAL A 96 -4.91 -11.32 -4.79
C VAL A 96 -5.42 -11.72 -6.17
N MET A 97 -4.54 -12.20 -7.04
CA MET A 97 -4.94 -12.67 -8.38
C MET A 97 -5.85 -13.90 -8.32
N ASP A 98 -5.66 -14.76 -7.31
CA ASP A 98 -6.49 -15.95 -7.08
C ASP A 98 -7.80 -15.64 -6.33
N GLY A 99 -8.03 -14.38 -5.95
CA GLY A 99 -9.26 -13.92 -5.28
C GLY A 99 -9.37 -14.28 -3.80
N GLU A 100 -8.31 -14.83 -3.19
CA GLU A 100 -8.26 -15.15 -1.75
C GLU A 100 -8.19 -13.91 -0.85
N ALA A 101 -7.75 -12.77 -1.40
CA ALA A 101 -7.62 -11.49 -0.73
C ALA A 101 -7.78 -10.33 -1.73
N HIS A 102 -8.24 -9.16 -1.33
CA HIS A 102 -8.30 -8.02 -2.27
C HIS A 102 -7.00 -7.22 -2.31
N LEU A 103 -6.27 -7.15 -1.20
CA LEU A 103 -5.05 -6.33 -1.09
C LEU A 103 -3.91 -7.08 -0.38
N CYS A 104 -2.69 -6.92 -0.91
CA CYS A 104 -1.48 -7.29 -0.18
C CYS A 104 -1.14 -6.23 0.89
N TYR A 105 -0.29 -6.58 1.87
CA TYR A 105 0.06 -5.64 2.93
C TYR A 105 0.82 -4.40 2.43
N HIS A 106 1.52 -4.49 1.29
CA HIS A 106 2.22 -3.34 0.69
C HIS A 106 1.24 -2.27 0.19
N LEU A 107 0.13 -2.69 -0.43
CA LEU A 107 -0.93 -1.77 -0.88
C LEU A 107 -1.63 -1.12 0.32
N ILE A 108 -1.91 -1.89 1.37
CA ILE A 108 -2.49 -1.36 2.61
C ILE A 108 -1.55 -0.32 3.23
N ALA A 109 -0.26 -0.63 3.36
CA ALA A 109 0.74 0.29 3.90
C ALA A 109 0.84 1.55 3.04
N GLN A 110 0.91 1.42 1.72
CA GLN A 110 1.03 2.56 0.82
C GLN A 110 -0.21 3.48 0.89
N LYS A 111 -1.44 2.95 0.85
CA LYS A 111 -2.66 3.78 0.89
C LYS A 111 -2.76 4.57 2.20
N ILE A 112 -2.45 3.94 3.34
CA ILE A 112 -2.41 4.62 4.65
C ILE A 112 -1.30 5.66 4.70
N ALA A 113 -0.10 5.32 4.20
CA ALA A 113 1.03 6.25 4.15
C ALA A 113 0.69 7.50 3.36
N GLU A 114 0.09 7.33 2.17
CA GLU A 114 -0.28 8.43 1.30
C GLU A 114 -1.34 9.33 1.95
N ALA A 115 -2.36 8.73 2.58
CA ALA A 115 -3.41 9.47 3.28
C ALA A 115 -2.88 10.32 4.45
N LEU A 116 -1.88 9.82 5.17
CA LEU A 116 -1.31 10.48 6.36
C LEU A 116 -0.03 11.28 6.08
N GLY A 117 0.55 11.16 4.88
CA GLY A 117 1.86 11.72 4.57
C GLY A 117 3.04 10.95 5.20
N TRP A 118 2.83 9.70 5.63
CA TRP A 118 3.82 8.88 6.35
C TRP A 118 4.67 8.05 5.38
N TYR A 119 5.41 8.73 4.52
CA TYR A 119 6.34 8.12 3.57
C TYR A 119 7.53 9.04 3.33
N ASP A 120 8.64 8.43 2.95
CA ASP A 120 9.82 9.21 2.55
C ASP A 120 9.63 9.74 1.14
N LYS A 121 9.83 11.05 0.98
CA LYS A 121 9.83 11.73 -0.32
C LYS A 121 11.25 11.75 -0.86
N ILE A 122 11.45 11.13 -2.00
CA ILE A 122 12.76 11.04 -2.66
C ILE A 122 12.62 11.73 -4.01
N THR A 123 13.54 12.65 -4.32
CA THR A 123 13.60 13.32 -5.62
C THR A 123 14.84 12.83 -6.35
N GLU A 124 14.66 12.31 -7.55
CA GLU A 124 15.75 11.79 -8.38
C GLU A 124 15.70 12.40 -9.78
N LEU A 125 16.80 12.25 -10.53
CA LEU A 125 16.87 12.68 -11.92
C LEU A 125 16.35 11.58 -12.86
N ASP A 126 15.74 11.97 -13.98
CA ASP A 126 15.19 11.05 -14.98
C ASP A 126 16.23 10.07 -15.53
N GLU A 127 17.52 10.44 -15.55
CA GLU A 127 18.62 9.57 -15.98
C GLU A 127 18.76 8.31 -15.10
N LEU A 128 18.34 8.37 -13.83
CA LEU A 128 18.36 7.23 -12.91
C LEU A 128 17.10 6.35 -13.01
N TYR A 129 16.07 6.80 -13.72
CA TYR A 129 14.78 6.10 -13.78
C TYR A 129 14.94 4.66 -14.27
N ASP A 130 15.57 4.46 -15.43
CA ASP A 130 15.71 3.13 -16.02
C ASP A 130 16.63 2.21 -15.20
N VAL A 131 17.62 2.77 -14.52
CA VAL A 131 18.51 2.03 -13.62
C VAL A 131 17.72 1.53 -12.40
N LEU A 132 17.01 2.42 -11.72
CA LEU A 132 16.22 2.07 -10.54
C LEU A 132 15.06 1.11 -10.88
N MET A 133 14.40 1.32 -12.02
CA MET A 133 13.34 0.42 -12.48
C MET A 133 13.86 -0.99 -12.79
N LYS A 134 15.09 -1.13 -13.32
CA LYS A 134 15.72 -2.44 -13.51
C LYS A 134 15.98 -3.13 -12.18
N GLU A 135 16.50 -2.41 -11.19
CA GLU A 135 16.74 -2.95 -9.85
C GLU A 135 15.44 -3.41 -9.17
N TRP A 136 14.39 -2.57 -9.15
CA TRP A 136 13.12 -2.92 -8.50
C TRP A 136 12.34 -4.03 -9.19
N ARG A 137 12.56 -4.23 -10.49
CA ARG A 137 11.96 -5.35 -11.26
C ARG A 137 12.77 -6.63 -11.14
N ARG A 138 13.99 -6.59 -10.61
CA ARG A 138 14.82 -7.78 -10.46
C ARG A 138 14.16 -8.72 -9.45
N ILE A 139 13.87 -9.94 -9.92
CA ILE A 139 13.48 -11.04 -9.06
C ILE A 139 14.77 -11.83 -8.82
N GLU A 140 15.26 -11.86 -7.59
CA GLU A 140 16.36 -12.75 -7.24
C GLU A 140 15.85 -14.20 -7.20
N PRO A 141 16.58 -15.16 -7.80
CA PRO A 141 16.22 -16.58 -7.78
C PRO A 141 16.14 -17.19 -6.37
#